data_AF-A0A5B9VYE8-F1
#
_entry.id   AF-A0A5B9VYE8-F1
#
_cell.length_a   1.000
_cell.length_b   1.000
_cell.length_c   1.000
_cell.angle_alpha   90.00
_cell.angle_beta   90.00
_cell.angle_gamma   90.00
#
_symmetry.space_group_name_H-M   'P 1'
#
loop_
_entity.id
_entity.type
_entity.pdbx_description
1 polymer ?
#
loop_
_entity_poly.entity_id
_entity_poly.type
_entity_poly.pdbx_seq_one_letter_code
_entity_poly.pdbx_strand_id
1 'polypeptide(L)'
;MRGSLVSDLGLVPEVWLFLSLLGCVTIFFKFSRVWSVRNLDLLLLFALVPGMMLIVGDQVHPPWFAFLWLFAGSAACLTRCLLDLGLVRRPLLEPNLNASGLLCLSVGILGLLLAETLSLPVHDGALRNPAEPAGRDGRQPSSERDHSADVPVNQVIGQLLPDSLKQEPAQVVLSRVLAMLAHSALVAAFMLIGWRVFDRPIAGLSMAACYLLLPYTRMAVVDSGQLISAALILHAVCWSSRPSLTGVLIGLAAGWIPACLGLIPIWASFYRGRGTVRFLIVGCSVAVVCALLGASIPELARWARALGARSIAEAGLLPWLEPKSPSFWAAIDTAFRLPVLIGYLAMVVVLTIFPGRKSLAELIALSAALLVASQFWYLDKGGTLVLLYLPLVILMMFRPTMVARRTVAAPLQPATTRN
;
A
#
# COMPACT_ATOMS: atom_id res chain seq x y z
N MET A 1 -10.65 31.69 -15.00
CA MET A 1 -10.52 30.23 -15.11
C MET A 1 -10.90 29.64 -13.76
N ARG A 2 -12.13 29.12 -13.63
CA ARG A 2 -12.71 28.60 -12.37
C ARG A 2 -12.78 27.08 -12.44
N GLY A 3 -11.65 26.42 -12.63
CA GLY A 3 -11.62 24.96 -12.72
C GLY A 3 -10.35 24.42 -12.10
N SER A 4 -10.44 23.25 -11.50
CA SER A 4 -9.30 22.56 -10.92
C SER A 4 -8.38 22.13 -12.08
N LEU A 5 -7.10 22.50 -12.01
CA LEU A 5 -6.10 22.29 -13.06
C LEU A 5 -6.10 20.87 -13.67
N VAL A 6 -6.47 19.86 -12.87
CA VAL A 6 -6.48 18.46 -13.29
C VAL A 6 -7.89 17.94 -13.60
N SER A 7 -8.94 18.44 -12.93
CA SER A 7 -10.32 18.01 -13.23
C SER A 7 -10.74 18.37 -14.65
N ASP A 8 -10.23 19.49 -15.15
CA ASP A 8 -10.59 20.05 -16.45
C ASP A 8 -9.94 19.30 -17.63
N LEU A 9 -8.97 18.42 -17.36
CA LEU A 9 -8.31 17.59 -18.38
C LEU A 9 -9.21 16.46 -18.92
N GLY A 10 -10.42 16.27 -18.37
CA GLY A 10 -11.36 15.24 -18.81
C GLY A 10 -10.90 13.81 -18.53
N LEU A 11 -9.90 13.63 -17.66
CA LEU A 11 -9.34 12.33 -17.31
C LEU A 11 -10.17 11.63 -16.22
N VAL A 12 -11.41 11.29 -16.57
CA VAL A 12 -12.28 10.47 -15.71
C VAL A 12 -11.67 9.07 -15.46
N PRO A 13 -12.05 8.37 -14.38
CA PRO A 13 -11.45 7.08 -14.01
C PRO A 13 -11.40 6.04 -15.14
N GLU A 14 -12.42 6.01 -15.99
CA GLU A 14 -12.53 5.11 -17.14
C GLU A 14 -11.49 5.45 -18.21
N VAL A 15 -11.36 6.75 -18.55
CA VAL A 15 -10.37 7.23 -19.51
C VAL A 15 -8.96 6.94 -19.00
N TRP A 16 -8.71 7.21 -17.71
CA TRP A 16 -7.42 6.88 -17.10
C TRP A 16 -7.14 5.38 -17.17
N LEU A 17 -8.13 4.53 -16.89
CA LEU A 17 -7.96 3.08 -17.02
C LEU A 17 -7.51 2.68 -18.44
N PHE A 18 -8.15 3.19 -19.48
CA PHE A 18 -7.75 2.89 -20.85
C PHE A 18 -6.31 3.34 -21.14
N LEU A 19 -5.94 4.57 -20.73
CA LEU A 19 -4.59 5.10 -20.89
C LEU A 19 -3.56 4.29 -20.09
N SER A 20 -3.88 3.92 -18.85
CA SER A 20 -3.08 3.08 -17.97
C SER A 20 -2.84 1.71 -18.56
N LEU A 21 -3.89 1.04 -19.04
CA LEU A 21 -3.79 -0.29 -19.64
C LEU A 21 -2.95 -0.24 -20.91
N LEU A 22 -3.25 0.69 -21.82
CA LEU A 22 -2.52 0.86 -23.07
C LEU A 22 -1.05 1.23 -22.80
N GLY A 23 -0.79 2.14 -21.86
CA GLY A 23 0.54 2.56 -21.46
C GLY A 23 1.35 1.42 -20.83
N CYS A 24 0.78 0.71 -19.86
CA CYS A 24 1.42 -0.44 -19.25
C CYS A 24 1.71 -1.55 -20.26
N VAL A 25 0.76 -1.87 -21.15
CA VAL A 25 0.97 -2.87 -22.21
C VAL A 25 2.09 -2.41 -23.15
N THR A 26 2.05 -1.16 -23.63
CA THR A 26 3.06 -0.65 -24.56
C THR A 26 4.46 -0.65 -23.95
N ILE A 27 4.59 -0.24 -22.69
CA ILE A 27 5.88 -0.09 -22.02
C ILE A 27 6.40 -1.44 -21.51
N PHE A 28 5.55 -2.34 -21.01
CA PHE A 28 6.03 -3.51 -20.27
C PHE A 28 5.67 -4.87 -20.91
N PHE A 29 4.72 -4.92 -21.86
CA PHE A 29 4.34 -6.18 -22.49
C PHE A 29 5.40 -6.66 -23.49
N LYS A 30 5.69 -7.96 -23.48
CA LYS A 30 6.58 -8.59 -24.46
C LYS A 30 5.78 -9.19 -25.61
N PHE A 31 5.70 -8.49 -26.74
CA PHE A 31 4.96 -8.96 -27.91
C PHE A 31 5.57 -10.21 -28.56
N SER A 32 6.89 -10.38 -28.48
CA SER A 32 7.57 -11.58 -29.01
C SER A 32 7.33 -12.86 -28.19
N ARG A 33 6.78 -12.74 -26.97
CA ARG A 33 6.44 -13.89 -26.12
C ARG A 33 5.20 -13.61 -25.30
N VAL A 34 4.05 -13.71 -25.96
CA VAL A 34 2.72 -13.44 -25.40
C VAL A 34 2.48 -14.22 -24.09
N TRP A 35 2.69 -15.54 -24.09
CA TRP A 35 2.45 -16.44 -22.95
C TRP A 35 3.61 -16.51 -21.95
N SER A 36 4.13 -15.36 -21.53
CA SER A 36 5.20 -15.31 -20.52
C SER A 36 4.65 -15.01 -19.12
N VAL A 37 5.30 -15.56 -18.08
CA VAL A 37 5.01 -15.22 -16.66
C VAL A 37 5.05 -13.71 -16.44
N ARG A 38 5.97 -13.02 -17.13
CA ARG A 38 6.09 -11.57 -17.16
C ARG A 38 4.83 -10.84 -17.64
N ASN A 39 4.26 -11.30 -18.74
CA ASN A 39 3.03 -10.71 -19.28
C ASN A 39 1.82 -11.08 -18.42
N LEU A 40 1.80 -12.31 -17.87
CA LEU A 40 0.78 -12.71 -16.90
C LEU A 40 0.82 -11.81 -15.65
N ASP A 41 2.02 -11.51 -15.14
CA ASP A 41 2.22 -10.58 -14.02
C ASP A 41 1.64 -9.20 -14.33
N LEU A 42 1.93 -8.67 -15.52
CA LEU A 42 1.39 -7.39 -15.98
C LEU A 42 -0.15 -7.40 -16.06
N LEU A 43 -0.75 -8.46 -16.61
CA LEU A 43 -2.20 -8.59 -16.71
C LEU A 43 -2.84 -8.75 -15.31
N LEU A 44 -2.18 -9.48 -14.41
CA LEU A 44 -2.63 -9.68 -13.05
C LEU A 44 -2.70 -8.36 -12.27
N LEU A 45 -1.81 -7.40 -12.57
CA LEU A 45 -1.92 -6.05 -12.01
C LEU A 45 -3.23 -5.36 -12.39
N PHE A 46 -3.88 -5.73 -13.50
CA PHE A 46 -5.18 -5.17 -13.91
C PHE A 46 -6.38 -6.03 -13.51
N ALA A 47 -6.18 -7.22 -12.93
CA ALA A 47 -7.25 -8.17 -12.65
C ALA A 47 -8.31 -7.65 -11.66
N LEU A 48 -7.93 -6.78 -10.72
CA LEU A 48 -8.82 -6.21 -9.71
C LEU A 48 -9.62 -5.01 -10.22
N VAL A 49 -9.20 -4.41 -11.34
CA VAL A 49 -9.81 -3.18 -11.87
C VAL A 49 -11.32 -3.29 -12.09
N PRO A 50 -11.86 -4.35 -12.73
CA PRO A 50 -13.31 -4.41 -12.97
C PRO A 50 -14.11 -4.35 -11.68
N GLY A 51 -13.67 -5.09 -10.65
CA GLY A 51 -14.28 -5.05 -9.31
C GLY A 51 -14.16 -3.66 -8.67
N MET A 52 -13.01 -3.00 -8.78
CA MET A 52 -12.83 -1.64 -8.26
C MET A 52 -13.74 -0.63 -8.96
N MET A 53 -13.83 -0.68 -10.30
CA MET A 53 -14.65 0.24 -11.10
C MET A 53 -16.15 0.12 -10.79
N LEU A 54 -16.63 -1.05 -10.38
CA LEU A 54 -18.01 -1.23 -9.93
C LEU A 54 -18.29 -0.61 -8.56
N ILE A 55 -17.26 -0.25 -7.79
CA ILE A 55 -17.36 0.38 -6.47
C ILE A 55 -17.05 1.89 -6.54
N VAL A 56 -16.16 2.30 -7.45
CA VAL A 56 -15.80 3.72 -7.67
C VAL A 56 -17.04 4.53 -8.09
N GLY A 57 -17.22 5.69 -7.46
CA GLY A 57 -18.31 6.62 -7.74
C GLY A 57 -19.38 6.64 -6.64
N ASP A 58 -20.48 7.35 -6.89
CA ASP A 58 -21.59 7.58 -5.94
C ASP A 58 -22.55 6.38 -5.83
N GLN A 59 -21.97 5.17 -5.75
CA GLN A 59 -22.73 3.95 -5.54
C GLN A 59 -22.91 3.74 -4.03
N VAL A 60 -24.02 4.23 -3.48
CA VAL A 60 -24.40 4.01 -2.06
C VAL A 60 -24.46 2.51 -1.73
N HIS A 61 -24.83 1.68 -2.71
CA HIS A 61 -24.89 0.22 -2.60
C HIS A 61 -24.17 -0.45 -3.78
N PRO A 62 -22.84 -0.63 -3.71
CA PRO A 62 -22.12 -1.35 -4.74
C PRO A 62 -22.61 -2.80 -4.82
N PRO A 63 -22.67 -3.40 -6.02
CA PRO A 63 -23.14 -4.77 -6.18
C PRO A 63 -22.21 -5.74 -5.47
N TRP A 64 -22.76 -6.71 -4.72
CA TRP A 64 -21.94 -7.67 -3.96
C TRP A 64 -20.93 -8.44 -4.83
N PHE A 65 -21.29 -8.71 -6.10
CA PHE A 65 -20.40 -9.31 -7.09
C PHE A 65 -19.09 -8.54 -7.31
N ALA A 66 -19.08 -7.22 -7.12
CA ALA A 66 -17.85 -6.42 -7.20
C ALA A 66 -16.82 -6.89 -6.15
N PHE A 67 -17.26 -7.13 -4.91
CA PHE A 67 -16.39 -7.66 -3.85
C PHE A 67 -15.95 -9.09 -4.13
N LEU A 68 -16.84 -9.94 -4.68
CA LEU A 68 -16.48 -11.29 -5.12
C LEU A 68 -15.37 -11.26 -6.18
N TRP A 69 -15.46 -10.33 -7.14
CA TRP A 69 -14.42 -10.12 -8.16
C TRP A 69 -13.10 -9.68 -7.54
N LEU A 70 -13.14 -8.75 -6.58
CA LEU A 70 -11.95 -8.34 -5.83
C LEU A 70 -11.31 -9.51 -5.09
N PHE A 71 -12.10 -10.35 -4.43
CA PHE A 71 -11.61 -11.55 -3.76
C PHE A 71 -10.97 -12.52 -4.75
N ALA A 72 -11.59 -12.75 -5.91
CA ALA A 72 -11.02 -13.60 -6.96
C ALA A 72 -9.67 -13.05 -7.48
N GLY A 73 -9.59 -11.74 -7.75
CA GLY A 73 -8.36 -11.08 -8.17
C GLY A 73 -7.27 -11.12 -7.10
N SER A 74 -7.62 -10.88 -5.83
CA SER A 74 -6.72 -11.03 -4.69
C SER A 74 -6.27 -12.48 -4.52
N ALA A 75 -7.11 -13.47 -4.79
CA ALA A 75 -6.76 -14.89 -4.68
C ALA A 75 -5.76 -15.31 -5.77
N ALA A 76 -5.95 -14.80 -6.99
CA ALA A 76 -4.98 -14.96 -8.07
C ALA A 76 -3.64 -14.29 -7.71
N CYS A 77 -3.68 -13.08 -7.14
CA CYS A 77 -2.49 -12.36 -6.68
C CYS A 77 -1.76 -13.11 -5.55
N LEU A 78 -2.50 -13.61 -4.55
CA LEU A 78 -1.98 -14.41 -3.45
C LEU A 78 -1.30 -15.68 -3.98
N THR A 79 -2.00 -16.43 -4.83
CA THR A 79 -1.48 -17.64 -5.47
C THR A 79 -0.19 -17.31 -6.20
N ARG A 80 -0.16 -16.23 -6.99
CA ARG A 80 1.04 -15.80 -7.71
C ARG A 80 2.18 -15.43 -6.77
N CYS A 81 1.91 -14.77 -5.63
CA CYS A 81 2.92 -14.44 -4.62
C CYS A 81 3.49 -15.70 -3.94
N LEU A 82 2.70 -16.77 -3.78
CA LEU A 82 3.17 -18.04 -3.22
C LEU A 82 3.93 -18.88 -4.25
N LEU A 83 3.45 -18.96 -5.49
CA LEU A 83 4.15 -19.61 -6.61
C LEU A 83 5.53 -18.98 -6.88
N ASP A 84 5.68 -17.72 -6.52
CA ASP A 84 6.92 -16.97 -6.52
C ASP A 84 8.07 -17.71 -5.80
N LEU A 85 7.76 -18.41 -4.72
CA LEU A 85 8.76 -19.13 -3.92
C LEU A 85 9.40 -20.29 -4.70
N GLY A 86 8.70 -20.86 -5.69
CA GLY A 86 9.18 -21.95 -6.52
C GLY A 86 9.97 -21.54 -7.77
N LEU A 87 9.97 -20.25 -8.13
CA LEU A 87 10.61 -19.79 -9.38
C LEU A 87 12.11 -19.51 -9.20
N VAL A 88 12.94 -20.43 -9.71
CA VAL A 88 14.41 -20.36 -9.66
C VAL A 88 14.99 -19.25 -10.55
N ARG A 89 14.44 -19.08 -11.76
CA ARG A 89 14.84 -18.03 -12.72
C ARG A 89 13.63 -17.22 -13.13
N ARG A 90 13.80 -15.90 -13.22
CA ARG A 90 12.72 -14.98 -13.51
C ARG A 90 12.99 -14.17 -14.77
N PRO A 91 12.01 -14.08 -15.68
CA PRO A 91 12.07 -13.10 -16.76
C PRO A 91 11.88 -11.70 -16.16
N LEU A 92 12.87 -10.83 -16.28
CA LEU A 92 12.79 -9.46 -15.82
C LEU A 92 11.76 -8.67 -16.64
N LEU A 93 10.92 -7.87 -15.97
CA LEU A 93 10.08 -6.84 -16.58
C LEU A 93 10.93 -5.65 -17.05
N GLU A 94 11.68 -5.86 -18.14
CA GLU A 94 12.36 -4.79 -18.83
C GLU A 94 11.37 -3.94 -19.64
N PRO A 95 11.45 -2.60 -19.51
CA PRO A 95 10.62 -1.69 -20.27
C PRO A 95 11.06 -1.67 -21.75
N ASN A 96 10.09 -1.50 -22.64
CA ASN A 96 10.29 -1.25 -24.07
C ASN A 96 10.68 0.22 -24.34
N LEU A 97 10.55 1.10 -23.34
CA LEU A 97 10.95 2.51 -23.39
C LEU A 97 12.36 2.68 -22.80
N ASN A 98 13.15 3.59 -23.39
CA ASN A 98 14.47 3.92 -22.85
C ASN A 98 14.39 4.64 -21.50
N ALA A 99 15.52 4.73 -20.79
CA ALA A 99 15.58 5.31 -19.45
C ALA A 99 15.09 6.78 -19.41
N SER A 100 15.52 7.61 -20.36
CA SER A 100 15.16 9.03 -20.41
C SER A 100 13.66 9.25 -20.64
N GLY A 101 13.05 8.49 -21.55
CA GLY A 101 11.62 8.53 -21.80
C GLY A 101 10.82 8.05 -20.60
N LEU A 102 11.28 6.98 -19.95
CA LEU A 102 10.64 6.44 -18.75
C LEU A 102 10.73 7.40 -17.56
N LEU A 103 11.84 8.12 -17.41
CA LEU A 103 12.02 9.17 -16.40
C LEU A 103 11.10 10.36 -16.68
N CYS A 104 11.09 10.85 -17.92
CA CYS A 104 10.21 11.95 -18.32
C CYS A 104 8.73 11.62 -18.05
N LEU A 105 8.30 10.42 -18.45
CA LEU A 105 6.95 9.93 -18.18
C LEU A 105 6.66 9.85 -16.67
N SER A 106 7.58 9.27 -15.89
CA SER A 106 7.41 9.13 -14.44
C SER A 106 7.31 10.48 -13.74
N VAL A 107 8.16 11.44 -14.10
CA VAL A 107 8.12 12.80 -13.53
C VAL A 107 6.82 13.52 -13.91
N GLY A 108 6.38 13.41 -15.17
CA GLY A 108 5.14 14.01 -15.64
C GLY A 108 3.91 13.44 -14.94
N ILE A 109 3.79 12.11 -14.84
CA ILE A 109 2.66 11.46 -14.17
C ILE A 109 2.70 11.71 -12.66
N LEU A 110 3.87 11.68 -12.03
CA LEU A 110 3.99 12.03 -10.61
C LEU A 110 3.50 13.46 -10.40
N GLY A 111 3.99 14.44 -11.18
CA GLY A 111 3.52 15.83 -11.10
C GLY A 111 2.01 15.97 -11.25
N LEU A 112 1.42 15.24 -12.20
CA LEU A 112 -0.04 15.18 -12.40
C LEU A 112 -0.77 14.64 -11.15
N LEU A 113 -0.32 13.51 -10.59
CA LEU A 113 -0.95 12.90 -9.43
C LEU A 113 -0.79 13.74 -8.16
N LEU A 114 0.36 14.39 -7.96
CA LEU A 114 0.56 15.30 -6.83
C LEU A 114 -0.33 16.55 -6.95
N ALA A 115 -0.44 17.11 -8.16
CA ALA A 115 -1.36 18.21 -8.43
C ALA A 115 -2.83 17.79 -8.23
N GLU A 116 -3.22 16.60 -8.66
CA GLU A 116 -4.56 16.05 -8.45
C GLU A 116 -4.85 15.84 -6.97
N THR A 117 -3.88 15.33 -6.20
CA THR A 117 -4.03 15.12 -4.74
C THR A 117 -4.46 16.40 -4.02
N LEU A 118 -3.89 17.54 -4.42
CA LEU A 118 -4.19 18.85 -3.81
C LEU A 118 -5.43 19.54 -4.41
N SER A 119 -5.66 19.41 -5.71
CA SER A 119 -6.74 20.13 -6.41
C SER A 119 -8.07 19.39 -6.39
N LEU A 120 -8.09 18.06 -6.20
CA LEU A 120 -9.29 17.25 -6.22
C LEU A 120 -10.20 17.60 -5.02
N PRO A 121 -11.46 18.01 -5.25
CA PRO A 121 -12.43 18.26 -4.18
C PRO A 121 -12.52 17.09 -3.19
N VAL A 122 -12.82 17.39 -1.94
CA VAL A 122 -12.81 16.39 -0.86
C VAL A 122 -13.84 15.29 -1.12
N HIS A 123 -15.07 15.70 -1.47
CA HIS A 123 -16.15 14.79 -1.82
C HIS A 123 -15.81 13.87 -3.00
N ASP A 124 -15.32 14.43 -4.11
CA ASP A 124 -14.92 13.64 -5.29
C ASP A 124 -13.79 12.66 -4.96
N GLY A 125 -12.85 13.05 -4.09
CA GLY A 125 -11.79 12.17 -3.61
C GLY A 125 -12.31 10.97 -2.80
N ALA A 126 -13.30 11.19 -1.94
CA ALA A 126 -13.95 10.13 -1.19
C ALA A 126 -14.72 9.17 -2.11
N LEU A 127 -15.51 9.69 -3.06
CA LEU A 127 -16.24 8.90 -4.04
C LEU A 127 -15.33 8.06 -4.94
N ARG A 128 -14.14 8.56 -5.25
CA ARG A 128 -13.16 7.83 -6.08
C ARG A 128 -12.40 6.74 -5.35
N ASN A 129 -12.37 6.76 -4.01
CA ASN A 129 -11.60 5.82 -3.20
C ASN A 129 -12.47 4.66 -2.68
N PRO A 130 -12.40 3.44 -3.26
CA PRO A 130 -13.21 2.30 -2.80
C PRO A 130 -12.87 1.83 -1.38
N ALA A 131 -11.72 2.26 -0.86
CA ALA A 131 -11.26 1.92 0.47
C ALA A 131 -11.61 2.99 1.52
N GLU A 132 -12.32 4.06 1.16
CA GLU A 132 -12.65 5.14 2.09
C GLU A 132 -13.35 4.59 3.36
N PRO A 133 -12.83 4.90 4.58
CA PRO A 133 -13.40 4.38 5.82
C PRO A 133 -14.83 4.87 6.08
N ALA A 134 -15.66 4.00 6.68
CA ALA A 134 -17.01 4.34 7.12
C ALA A 134 -16.98 5.48 8.16
N GLY A 135 -17.77 6.53 7.95
CA GLY A 135 -17.93 7.64 8.90
C GLY A 135 -17.05 8.88 8.65
N ARG A 136 -16.24 8.91 7.58
CA ARG A 136 -15.62 10.17 7.11
C ARG A 136 -16.63 11.11 6.44
N ASP A 137 -17.70 10.53 5.86
CA ASP A 137 -18.85 11.23 5.28
C ASP A 137 -19.98 11.51 6.29
N GLY A 138 -19.65 11.69 7.57
CA GLY A 138 -20.59 12.16 8.59
C GLY A 138 -21.01 13.63 8.38
N ARG A 139 -21.38 14.02 7.16
CA ARG A 139 -22.08 15.27 6.88
C ARG A 139 -23.55 15.05 7.19
N GLN A 140 -23.93 15.22 8.44
CA GLN A 140 -25.29 15.67 8.74
C GLN A 140 -25.50 17.00 8.00
N PRO A 141 -26.49 17.13 7.11
CA PRO A 141 -26.82 18.40 6.50
C PRO A 141 -27.72 19.19 7.47
N SER A 142 -27.20 19.64 8.61
CA SER A 142 -27.84 20.70 9.41
C SER A 142 -27.02 21.05 10.66
N SER A 143 -26.59 22.32 10.70
CA SER A 143 -26.52 23.16 11.90
C SER A 143 -25.87 22.59 13.17
N GLU A 144 -24.56 22.55 13.22
CA GLU A 144 -23.83 22.95 14.42
C GLU A 144 -22.36 23.18 14.03
N ARG A 145 -22.04 24.45 13.78
CA ARG A 145 -20.66 24.93 13.77
C ARG A 145 -20.18 24.83 15.21
N ASP A 146 -19.66 23.67 15.57
CA ASP A 146 -18.95 23.52 16.84
C ASP A 146 -17.63 24.29 16.72
N HIS A 147 -17.58 25.44 17.40
CA HIS A 147 -16.43 26.33 17.52
C HIS A 147 -15.32 25.70 18.37
N SER A 148 -14.87 24.51 18.02
CA SER A 148 -13.76 23.84 18.70
C SER A 148 -12.49 23.93 17.85
N ALA A 149 -11.67 24.93 18.19
CA ALA A 149 -10.29 25.15 17.78
C ALA A 149 -10.05 25.33 16.27
N ASP A 150 -10.50 26.48 15.74
CA ASP A 150 -9.82 27.14 14.62
C ASP A 150 -8.37 27.41 15.03
N VAL A 151 -7.46 26.46 14.77
CA VAL A 151 -6.06 26.81 14.60
C VAL A 151 -6.00 27.46 13.23
N PRO A 152 -5.82 28.80 13.14
CA PRO A 152 -5.74 29.45 11.84
C PRO A 152 -4.57 28.80 11.12
N VAL A 153 -4.88 28.09 10.03
CA VAL A 153 -3.87 27.71 9.05
C VAL A 153 -3.22 29.03 8.65
N ASN A 154 -1.99 29.22 9.14
CA ASN A 154 -1.25 30.47 9.11
C ASN A 154 -1.48 31.18 7.76
N GLN A 155 -1.80 32.48 7.75
CA GLN A 155 -2.19 33.22 6.52
C GLN A 155 -1.26 32.97 5.32
N VAL A 156 0.02 32.68 5.58
CA VAL A 156 1.05 32.33 4.60
C VAL A 156 0.80 30.96 3.93
N ILE A 157 0.36 29.94 4.68
CA ILE A 157 0.03 28.61 4.14
C ILE A 157 -1.30 28.66 3.38
N GLY A 158 -2.27 29.46 3.86
CA GLY A 158 -3.56 29.66 3.19
C GLY A 158 -3.44 30.24 1.76
N GLN A 159 -2.39 31.01 1.48
CA GLN A 159 -2.12 31.54 0.14
C GLN A 159 -1.60 30.49 -0.85
N LEU A 160 -0.92 29.44 -0.36
CA LEU A 160 -0.37 28.35 -1.19
C LEU A 160 -1.37 27.20 -1.40
N LEU A 161 -2.44 27.14 -0.61
CA LEU A 161 -3.47 26.11 -0.72
C LEU A 161 -4.42 26.40 -1.90
N PRO A 162 -4.80 25.36 -2.68
CA PRO A 162 -5.86 25.49 -3.67
C PRO A 162 -7.20 25.86 -3.04
N ASP A 163 -8.08 26.51 -3.81
CA ASP A 163 -9.41 26.93 -3.32
C ASP A 163 -10.25 25.76 -2.78
N SER A 164 -10.05 24.55 -3.31
CA SER A 164 -10.70 23.31 -2.85
C SER A 164 -10.36 22.91 -1.41
N LEU A 165 -9.24 23.39 -0.85
CA LEU A 165 -8.76 23.04 0.49
C LEU A 165 -8.79 24.21 1.48
N LYS A 166 -9.03 25.44 1.02
CA LYS A 166 -9.01 26.64 1.88
C LYS A 166 -10.06 26.63 2.99
N GLN A 167 -11.20 25.98 2.75
CA GLN A 167 -12.34 25.93 3.67
C GLN A 167 -12.46 24.58 4.39
N GLU A 168 -11.52 23.67 4.15
CA GLU A 168 -11.56 22.31 4.70
C GLU A 168 -10.82 22.24 6.04
N PRO A 169 -11.21 21.33 6.95
CA PRO A 169 -10.58 21.22 8.25
C PRO A 169 -9.12 20.80 8.12
N ALA A 170 -8.28 21.21 9.08
CA ALA A 170 -6.84 20.97 9.08
C ALA A 170 -6.48 19.47 8.93
N GLN A 171 -7.32 18.57 9.43
CA GLN A 171 -7.17 17.11 9.29
C GLN A 171 -7.20 16.66 7.82
N VAL A 172 -8.12 17.22 7.02
CA VAL A 172 -8.25 16.88 5.60
C VAL A 172 -7.06 17.42 4.83
N VAL A 173 -6.67 18.68 5.08
CA VAL A 173 -5.48 19.28 4.47
C VAL A 173 -4.23 18.45 4.76
N LEU A 174 -4.03 18.07 6.03
CA LEU A 174 -2.89 17.24 6.45
C LEU A 174 -2.94 15.85 5.81
N SER A 175 -4.12 15.22 5.69
CA SER A 175 -4.29 13.94 4.98
C SER A 175 -3.84 14.06 3.51
N ARG A 176 -4.18 15.15 2.81
CA ARG A 176 -3.74 15.39 1.43
C ARG A 176 -2.24 15.58 1.30
N VAL A 177 -1.64 16.35 2.22
CA VAL A 177 -0.18 16.52 2.28
C VAL A 177 0.51 15.19 2.55
N LEU A 178 -0.01 14.38 3.48
CA LEU A 178 0.53 13.06 3.77
C LEU A 178 0.42 12.10 2.58
N ALA A 179 -0.70 12.10 1.85
CA ALA A 179 -0.86 11.29 0.64
C ALA A 179 0.18 11.69 -0.43
N MET A 180 0.37 12.99 -0.66
CA MET A 180 1.37 13.55 -1.59
C MET A 180 2.80 13.12 -1.21
N LEU A 181 3.14 13.24 0.08
CA LEU A 181 4.44 12.80 0.60
C LEU A 181 4.62 11.29 0.49
N ALA A 182 3.56 10.50 0.74
CA ALA A 182 3.63 9.05 0.67
C ALA A 182 3.80 8.53 -0.76
N HIS A 183 3.14 9.13 -1.77
CA HIS A 183 3.40 8.82 -3.19
C HIS A 183 4.85 9.12 -3.58
N SER A 184 5.35 10.28 -3.17
CA SER A 184 6.74 10.69 -3.42
C SER A 184 7.73 9.73 -2.75
N ALA A 185 7.43 9.33 -1.51
CA ALA A 185 8.20 8.35 -0.76
C ALA A 185 8.19 6.97 -1.42
N LEU A 186 7.06 6.50 -1.95
CA LEU A 186 6.96 5.24 -2.69
C LEU A 186 7.82 5.26 -3.96
N VAL A 187 7.76 6.33 -4.75
CA VAL A 187 8.60 6.52 -5.94
C VAL A 187 10.08 6.53 -5.57
N ALA A 188 10.45 7.28 -4.52
CA ALA A 188 11.82 7.31 -4.02
C ALA A 188 12.28 5.93 -3.54
N ALA A 189 11.43 5.18 -2.84
CA ALA A 189 11.74 3.84 -2.38
C ALA A 189 11.97 2.88 -3.56
N PHE A 190 11.14 2.92 -4.60
CA PHE A 190 11.38 2.13 -5.82
C PHE A 190 12.73 2.43 -6.47
N MET A 191 13.10 3.72 -6.58
CA MET A 191 14.42 4.12 -7.11
C MET A 191 15.54 3.60 -6.22
N LEU A 192 15.42 3.79 -4.90
CA LEU A 192 16.43 3.38 -3.92
C LEU A 192 16.62 1.87 -3.89
N ILE A 193 15.54 1.08 -3.99
CA ILE A 193 15.60 -0.38 -4.07
C ILE A 193 16.27 -0.78 -5.39
N GLY A 194 15.83 -0.22 -6.52
CA GLY A 194 16.45 -0.48 -7.82
C GLY A 194 17.96 -0.21 -7.82
N TRP A 195 18.38 0.90 -7.22
CA TRP A 195 19.78 1.29 -7.15
C TRP A 195 20.59 0.49 -6.13
N ARG A 196 20.17 0.45 -4.85
CA ARG A 196 20.99 -0.11 -3.76
C ARG A 196 20.81 -1.61 -3.54
N VAL A 197 19.60 -2.11 -3.75
CA VAL A 197 19.26 -3.51 -3.43
C VAL A 197 19.41 -4.38 -4.68
N PHE A 198 18.91 -3.91 -5.83
CA PHE A 198 18.92 -4.67 -7.07
C PHE A 198 20.12 -4.37 -7.98
N ASP A 199 20.89 -3.32 -7.70
CA ASP A 199 22.03 -2.88 -8.53
C ASP A 199 21.65 -2.66 -10.00
N ARG A 200 20.39 -2.25 -10.22
CA ARG A 200 19.76 -2.03 -11.53
C ARG A 200 18.82 -0.82 -11.44
N PRO A 201 19.32 0.41 -11.65
CA PRO A 201 18.51 1.62 -11.52
C PRO A 201 17.32 1.64 -12.50
N ILE A 202 17.47 1.07 -13.70
CA ILE A 202 16.36 0.95 -14.68
C ILE A 202 15.19 0.12 -14.14
N ALA A 203 15.45 -0.89 -13.31
CA ALA A 203 14.38 -1.68 -12.67
C ALA A 203 13.64 -0.84 -11.63
N GLY A 204 14.36 -0.02 -10.85
CA GLY A 204 13.77 1.00 -9.98
C GLY A 204 12.85 1.94 -10.74
N LEU A 205 13.36 2.51 -11.83
CA LEU A 205 12.62 3.42 -12.72
C LEU A 205 11.35 2.76 -13.27
N SER A 206 11.46 1.51 -13.69
CA SER A 206 10.35 0.70 -14.20
C SER A 206 9.27 0.45 -13.17
N MET A 207 9.65 0.14 -11.93
CA MET A 207 8.70 -0.05 -10.83
C MET A 207 7.92 1.21 -10.51
N ALA A 208 8.59 2.37 -10.44
CA ALA A 208 7.88 3.63 -10.19
C ALA A 208 6.98 4.01 -11.37
N ALA A 209 7.46 3.88 -12.60
CA ALA A 209 6.63 4.15 -13.79
C ALA A 209 5.37 3.25 -13.80
N CYS A 210 5.53 1.96 -13.52
CA CYS A 210 4.42 1.02 -13.42
C CYS A 210 3.45 1.42 -12.30
N TYR A 211 3.96 1.71 -11.10
CA TYR A 211 3.16 2.18 -9.97
C TYR A 211 2.34 3.44 -10.32
N LEU A 212 2.98 4.45 -10.90
CA LEU A 212 2.34 5.72 -11.25
C LEU A 212 1.29 5.56 -12.35
N LEU A 213 1.53 4.66 -13.30
CA LEU A 213 0.59 4.38 -14.39
C LEU A 213 -0.62 3.58 -13.94
N LEU A 214 -0.51 2.73 -12.90
CA LEU A 214 -1.62 1.85 -12.53
C LEU A 214 -2.86 2.64 -12.10
N PRO A 215 -4.06 2.16 -12.47
CA PRO A 215 -5.28 2.92 -12.25
C PRO A 215 -5.62 3.07 -10.76
N TYR A 216 -5.19 2.13 -9.91
CA TYR A 216 -5.41 2.21 -8.46
C TYR A 216 -4.75 3.43 -7.81
N THR A 217 -3.57 3.81 -8.31
CA THR A 217 -2.79 4.96 -7.80
C THR A 217 -3.55 6.26 -7.99
N ARG A 218 -4.35 6.36 -9.05
CA ARG A 218 -5.21 7.51 -9.30
C ARG A 218 -6.56 7.41 -8.58
N MET A 219 -7.20 6.23 -8.58
CA MET A 219 -8.49 6.03 -7.88
C MET A 219 -8.39 6.41 -6.41
N ALA A 220 -7.38 5.90 -5.72
CA ALA A 220 -7.14 6.14 -4.30
C ALA A 220 -5.97 7.13 -4.09
N VAL A 221 -5.86 8.14 -4.97
CA VAL A 221 -4.73 9.09 -4.96
C VAL A 221 -4.61 9.88 -3.65
N VAL A 222 -5.72 10.04 -2.93
CA VAL A 222 -5.82 10.81 -1.68
C VAL A 222 -5.85 9.93 -0.43
N ASP A 223 -5.75 8.59 -0.58
CA ASP A 223 -5.80 7.65 0.54
C ASP A 223 -4.46 7.61 1.29
N SER A 224 -4.26 8.57 2.18
CA SER A 224 -3.07 8.60 3.04
C SER A 224 -2.95 7.36 3.94
N GLY A 225 -4.06 6.68 4.25
CA GLY A 225 -4.08 5.48 5.08
C GLY A 225 -3.21 4.37 4.52
N GLN A 226 -3.56 3.90 3.32
CA GLN A 226 -2.84 2.83 2.64
C GLN A 226 -1.43 3.24 2.25
N LEU A 227 -1.30 4.47 1.73
CA LEU A 227 -0.06 4.98 1.16
C LEU A 227 1.06 5.11 2.21
N ILE A 228 0.76 5.63 3.40
CA ILE A 228 1.75 5.75 4.49
C ILE A 228 2.30 4.37 4.86
N SER A 229 1.41 3.40 5.08
CA SER A 229 1.82 2.05 5.47
C SER A 229 2.66 1.39 4.38
N ALA A 230 2.24 1.49 3.12
CA ALA A 230 2.98 0.96 1.98
C ALA A 230 4.36 1.62 1.83
N ALA A 231 4.44 2.94 2.01
CA ALA A 231 5.69 3.69 1.94
C ALA A 231 6.67 3.26 3.04
N LEU A 232 6.18 3.10 4.29
CA LEU A 232 6.97 2.61 5.42
C LEU A 232 7.52 1.20 5.16
N ILE A 233 6.69 0.31 4.62
CA ILE A 233 7.10 -1.07 4.30
C ILE A 233 8.17 -1.11 3.20
N LEU A 234 8.03 -0.32 2.13
CA LEU A 234 9.05 -0.27 1.07
C LEU A 234 10.37 0.33 1.57
N HIS A 235 10.31 1.34 2.44
CA HIS A 235 11.51 1.84 3.10
C HIS A 235 12.12 0.80 4.05
N ALA A 236 11.32 -0.01 4.71
CA ALA A 236 11.82 -1.13 5.52
C ALA A 236 12.62 -2.12 4.65
N VAL A 237 12.21 -2.34 3.39
CA VAL A 237 12.99 -3.13 2.42
C VAL A 237 14.31 -2.43 2.05
N CYS A 238 14.31 -1.12 1.81
CA CYS A 238 15.55 -0.36 1.56
C CYS A 238 16.59 -0.52 2.68
N TRP A 239 16.11 -0.59 3.93
CA TRP A 239 16.93 -0.64 5.14
C TRP A 239 17.00 -2.04 5.76
N SER A 240 16.72 -3.09 4.98
CA SER A 240 16.61 -4.47 5.48
C SER A 240 17.88 -4.98 6.17
N SER A 241 19.05 -4.36 5.96
CA SER A 241 20.28 -4.69 6.66
C SER A 241 20.32 -4.22 8.14
N ARG A 242 19.42 -3.32 8.55
CA ARG A 242 19.37 -2.74 9.90
C ARG A 242 18.09 -3.19 10.64
N PRO A 243 18.16 -4.19 11.54
CA PRO A 243 16.97 -4.76 12.18
C PRO A 243 16.19 -3.74 13.02
N SER A 244 16.86 -2.84 13.74
CA SER A 244 16.18 -1.84 14.56
C SER A 244 15.39 -0.83 13.74
N LEU A 245 16.00 -0.25 12.69
CA LEU A 245 15.33 0.72 11.82
C LEU A 245 14.15 0.08 11.09
N THR A 246 14.33 -1.15 10.61
CA THR A 246 13.26 -1.93 9.99
C THR A 246 12.14 -2.23 11.00
N GLY A 247 12.48 -2.55 12.25
CA GLY A 247 11.52 -2.72 13.34
C GLY A 247 10.69 -1.46 13.57
N VAL A 248 11.30 -0.27 13.59
CA VAL A 248 10.56 1.00 13.71
C VAL A 248 9.57 1.17 12.56
N LEU A 249 10.02 0.98 11.31
CA LEU A 249 9.19 1.20 10.13
C LEU A 249 8.01 0.22 10.05
N ILE A 250 8.26 -1.08 10.30
CA ILE A 250 7.20 -2.11 10.31
C ILE A 250 6.27 -1.93 11.51
N GLY A 251 6.80 -1.55 12.68
CA GLY A 251 6.00 -1.25 13.86
C GLY A 251 5.07 -0.06 13.67
N LEU A 252 5.56 1.02 13.02
CA LEU A 252 4.74 2.17 12.65
C LEU A 252 3.67 1.80 11.61
N ALA A 253 4.03 0.99 10.60
CA ALA A 253 3.05 0.51 9.62
C ALA A 253 1.96 -0.36 10.27
N ALA A 254 2.32 -1.18 11.25
CA ALA A 254 1.37 -1.98 12.05
C ALA A 254 0.50 -1.15 12.99
N GLY A 255 1.05 -0.07 13.55
CA GLY A 255 0.28 0.90 14.32
C GLY A 255 -0.70 1.72 13.47
N TRP A 256 -0.39 1.92 12.19
CA TRP A 256 -1.24 2.68 11.25
C TRP A 256 -2.33 1.82 10.61
N ILE A 257 -1.99 0.61 10.16
CA ILE A 257 -2.92 -0.37 9.59
C ILE A 257 -2.69 -1.75 10.21
N PRO A 258 -3.70 -2.37 10.86
CA PRO A 258 -3.56 -3.65 11.56
C PRO A 258 -3.13 -4.82 10.68
N ALA A 259 -3.36 -4.76 9.36
CA ALA A 259 -2.90 -5.79 8.41
C ALA A 259 -1.38 -6.03 8.52
N CYS A 260 -0.61 -4.98 8.82
CA CYS A 260 0.83 -5.04 8.89
C CYS A 260 1.35 -5.74 10.16
N LEU A 261 0.50 -6.05 11.16
CA LEU A 261 0.90 -6.81 12.35
C LEU A 261 1.47 -8.19 11.98
N GLY A 262 0.91 -8.83 10.96
CA GLY A 262 1.40 -10.12 10.46
C GLY A 262 2.81 -10.05 9.85
N LEU A 263 3.29 -8.87 9.47
CA LEU A 263 4.66 -8.70 8.97
C LEU A 263 5.70 -8.86 10.08
N ILE A 264 5.39 -8.49 11.32
CA ILE A 264 6.34 -8.59 12.45
C ILE A 264 6.91 -10.01 12.59
N PRO A 265 6.11 -11.08 12.74
CA PRO A 265 6.67 -12.42 12.89
C PRO A 265 7.37 -12.94 11.62
N ILE A 266 6.92 -12.56 10.41
CA ILE A 266 7.61 -12.94 9.17
C ILE A 266 8.99 -12.28 9.09
N TRP A 267 9.10 -10.98 9.35
CA TRP A 267 10.36 -10.25 9.33
C TRP A 267 11.31 -10.66 10.46
N ALA A 268 10.76 -11.04 11.63
CA ALA A 268 11.55 -11.61 12.71
C ALA A 268 12.29 -12.90 12.28
N SER A 269 11.64 -13.74 11.46
CA SER A 269 12.25 -14.95 10.91
C SER A 269 13.32 -14.68 9.84
N PHE A 270 13.24 -13.56 9.13
CA PHE A 270 14.29 -13.11 8.21
C PHE A 270 15.60 -12.76 8.96
N TYR A 271 15.49 -12.10 10.12
CA TYR A 271 16.64 -11.68 10.93
C TYR A 271 17.27 -12.77 11.82
N ARG A 272 16.92 -14.06 11.58
CA ARG A 272 17.27 -15.21 12.44
C ARG A 272 18.65 -15.08 13.08
N GLY A 273 18.70 -15.23 14.42
CA GLY A 273 19.90 -15.08 15.23
C GLY A 273 19.83 -13.84 16.13
N ARG A 274 20.94 -13.13 16.31
CA ARG A 274 21.00 -11.94 17.19
C ARG A 274 20.17 -10.75 16.66
N GLY A 275 19.87 -10.71 15.37
CA GLY A 275 19.06 -9.65 14.74
C GLY A 275 17.57 -9.75 15.09
N THR A 276 17.05 -10.96 15.26
CA THR A 276 15.62 -11.22 15.57
C THR A 276 15.18 -10.52 16.84
N VAL A 277 15.95 -10.61 17.93
CA VAL A 277 15.59 -10.01 19.21
C VAL A 277 15.52 -8.48 19.10
N ARG A 278 16.50 -7.86 18.44
CA ARG A 278 16.52 -6.40 18.22
C ARG A 278 15.31 -5.95 17.39
N PHE A 279 15.01 -6.67 16.32
CA PHE A 279 13.86 -6.37 15.48
C PHE A 279 12.54 -6.52 16.25
N LEU A 280 12.35 -7.63 16.98
CA LEU A 280 11.12 -7.91 17.71
C LEU A 280 10.88 -6.90 18.84
N ILE A 281 11.90 -6.58 19.64
CA ILE A 281 11.76 -5.60 20.72
C ILE A 281 11.31 -4.26 20.15
N VAL A 282 11.98 -3.78 19.10
CA VAL A 282 11.68 -2.46 18.52
C VAL A 282 10.35 -2.47 17.76
N GLY A 283 10.08 -3.48 16.95
CA GLY A 283 8.85 -3.57 16.17
C GLY A 283 7.61 -3.72 17.04
N CYS A 284 7.66 -4.61 18.03
CA CYS A 284 6.56 -4.78 18.98
C CYS A 284 6.41 -3.57 19.89
N SER A 285 7.50 -2.96 20.39
CA SER A 285 7.39 -1.79 21.27
C SER A 285 6.75 -0.61 20.55
N VAL A 286 7.16 -0.33 19.30
CA VAL A 286 6.56 0.75 18.50
C VAL A 286 5.08 0.48 18.23
N ALA A 287 4.71 -0.75 17.82
CA ALA A 287 3.31 -1.10 17.59
C ALA A 287 2.46 -0.98 18.86
N VAL A 288 2.98 -1.43 20.01
CA VAL A 288 2.31 -1.32 21.32
C VAL A 288 2.18 0.13 21.74
N VAL A 289 3.21 0.96 21.58
CA VAL A 289 3.15 2.40 21.88
C VAL A 289 2.09 3.09 21.03
N CYS A 290 2.02 2.81 19.73
CA CYS A 290 0.96 3.34 18.86
C CYS A 290 -0.43 2.93 19.35
N ALA A 291 -0.62 1.65 19.71
CA ALA A 291 -1.89 1.15 20.22
C ALA A 291 -2.28 1.80 21.57
N LEU A 292 -1.33 1.94 22.49
CA LEU A 292 -1.54 2.59 23.79
C LEU A 292 -1.86 4.08 23.63
N LEU A 293 -1.15 4.79 22.75
CA LEU A 293 -1.43 6.20 22.46
C LEU A 293 -2.84 6.38 21.87
N GLY A 294 -3.25 5.50 20.95
CA GLY A 294 -4.60 5.51 20.37
C GLY A 294 -5.71 5.12 21.36
N ALA A 295 -5.41 4.28 22.36
CA ALA A 295 -6.37 3.90 23.39
C ALA A 295 -6.49 4.95 24.50
N SER A 296 -5.38 5.56 24.90
CA SER A 296 -5.32 6.50 26.03
C SER A 296 -5.68 7.93 25.66
N ILE A 297 -5.54 8.33 24.40
CA ILE A 297 -5.76 9.71 23.94
C ILE A 297 -6.82 9.72 22.82
N PRO A 298 -8.11 9.89 23.15
CA PRO A 298 -9.20 9.88 22.17
C PRO A 298 -9.01 10.89 21.04
N GLU A 299 -8.50 12.09 21.34
CA GLU A 299 -8.19 13.13 20.35
C GLU A 299 -7.19 12.65 19.29
N LEU A 300 -6.10 12.05 19.74
CA LEU A 300 -5.07 11.52 18.85
C LEU A 300 -5.64 10.41 17.98
N ALA A 301 -6.50 9.57 18.54
CA ALA A 301 -7.17 8.52 17.79
C ALA A 301 -8.17 9.07 16.75
N ARG A 302 -8.86 10.18 17.05
CA ARG A 302 -9.71 10.89 16.08
C ARG A 302 -8.88 11.46 14.93
N TRP A 303 -7.78 12.15 15.26
CA TRP A 303 -6.85 12.67 14.25
C TRP A 303 -6.24 11.56 13.40
N ALA A 304 -5.74 10.48 14.01
CA ALA A 304 -5.17 9.36 13.27
C ALA A 304 -6.17 8.75 12.28
N ARG A 305 -7.43 8.52 12.70
CA ARG A 305 -8.49 8.04 11.81
C ARG A 305 -8.82 9.04 10.69
N ALA A 306 -8.88 10.34 11.02
CA ALA A 306 -9.10 11.39 10.02
C ALA A 306 -7.97 11.48 8.97
N LEU A 307 -6.75 11.04 9.33
CA LEU A 307 -5.60 10.91 8.45
C LEU A 307 -5.52 9.53 7.74
N GLY A 308 -6.50 8.65 7.95
CA GLY A 308 -6.62 7.35 7.28
C GLY A 308 -6.04 6.15 8.04
N ALA A 309 -5.60 6.31 9.29
CA ALA A 309 -5.23 5.16 10.12
C ALA A 309 -6.47 4.31 10.45
N ARG A 310 -6.31 2.99 10.54
CA ARG A 310 -7.40 2.05 10.82
C ARG A 310 -7.24 1.39 12.16
N SER A 311 -8.34 1.26 12.89
CA SER A 311 -8.31 0.56 14.17
C SER A 311 -8.45 -0.97 14.02
N ILE A 312 -8.04 -1.72 15.05
CA ILE A 312 -8.23 -3.18 15.13
C ILE A 312 -9.71 -3.55 15.02
N ALA A 313 -10.60 -2.69 15.52
CA ALA A 313 -12.05 -2.86 15.43
C ALA A 313 -12.55 -2.71 13.99
N GLU A 314 -12.11 -1.68 13.26
CA GLU A 314 -12.47 -1.48 11.84
C GLU A 314 -11.90 -2.58 10.93
N ALA A 315 -10.70 -3.08 11.23
CA ALA A 315 -10.17 -4.27 10.55
C ALA A 315 -11.00 -5.52 10.88
N GLY A 316 -11.72 -5.50 12.00
CA GLY A 316 -12.59 -6.57 12.50
C GLY A 316 -11.82 -7.74 13.11
N LEU A 317 -10.66 -7.51 13.73
CA LEU A 317 -9.91 -8.60 14.36
C LEU A 317 -10.71 -9.29 15.48
N LEU A 318 -11.74 -8.60 16.01
CA LEU A 318 -12.68 -9.11 16.99
C LEU A 318 -13.88 -9.81 16.31
N PRO A 319 -14.24 -11.04 16.73
CA PRO A 319 -15.28 -11.87 16.11
C PRO A 319 -16.69 -11.29 16.03
N TRP A 320 -17.09 -10.48 17.01
CA TRP A 320 -18.48 -10.03 17.23
C TRP A 320 -18.78 -8.65 16.65
N LEU A 321 -17.91 -8.14 15.77
CA LEU A 321 -18.10 -6.84 15.14
C LEU A 321 -18.84 -6.99 13.82
N GLU A 322 -19.91 -6.23 13.66
CA GLU A 322 -20.67 -6.15 12.43
C GLU A 322 -20.11 -5.07 11.48
N PRO A 323 -20.21 -5.29 10.15
CA PRO A 323 -19.72 -4.32 9.17
C PRO A 323 -20.56 -3.04 9.22
N LYS A 324 -19.87 -1.89 9.16
CA LYS A 324 -20.49 -0.56 9.15
C LYS A 324 -20.62 0.02 7.75
N SER A 325 -20.04 -0.66 6.76
CA SER A 325 -20.00 -0.24 5.38
C SER A 325 -20.26 -1.40 4.42
N PRO A 326 -20.70 -1.12 3.17
CA PRO A 326 -20.82 -2.15 2.15
C PRO A 326 -19.51 -2.93 2.00
N SER A 327 -19.57 -4.24 2.18
CA SER A 327 -18.41 -5.13 2.08
C SER A 327 -18.83 -6.53 1.64
N PHE A 328 -17.86 -7.40 1.34
CA PHE A 328 -18.11 -8.81 1.07
C PHE A 328 -18.90 -9.49 2.20
N TRP A 329 -18.52 -9.19 3.44
CA TRP A 329 -19.06 -9.79 4.66
C TRP A 329 -20.42 -9.23 5.06
N ALA A 330 -20.88 -8.14 4.45
CA ALA A 330 -22.21 -7.59 4.73
C ALA A 330 -23.36 -8.40 4.09
N ALA A 331 -23.08 -9.26 3.10
CA ALA A 331 -24.11 -10.05 2.41
C ALA A 331 -24.25 -11.49 2.90
N ILE A 332 -23.33 -11.96 3.74
CA ILE A 332 -23.28 -13.31 4.31
C ILE A 332 -23.18 -13.16 5.83
N ASP A 333 -23.59 -14.15 6.60
CA ASP A 333 -23.37 -14.17 8.04
C ASP A 333 -21.87 -13.94 8.37
N THR A 334 -21.60 -12.89 9.15
CA THR A 334 -20.28 -12.47 9.59
C THR A 334 -19.50 -13.60 10.28
N ALA A 335 -20.17 -14.61 10.86
CA ALA A 335 -19.54 -15.78 11.46
C ALA A 335 -18.64 -16.57 10.49
N PHE A 336 -18.97 -16.62 9.19
CA PHE A 336 -18.17 -17.31 8.17
C PHE A 336 -16.80 -16.67 7.92
N ARG A 337 -16.58 -15.47 8.45
CA ARG A 337 -15.29 -14.77 8.43
C ARG A 337 -14.27 -15.39 9.37
N LEU A 338 -14.71 -16.04 10.46
CA LEU A 338 -13.82 -16.58 11.49
C LEU A 338 -12.89 -17.68 10.95
N PRO A 339 -13.38 -18.69 10.20
CA PRO A 339 -12.49 -19.64 9.53
C PRO A 339 -11.44 -18.99 8.63
N VAL A 340 -11.79 -17.90 7.93
CA VAL A 340 -10.86 -17.17 7.05
C VAL A 340 -9.79 -16.44 7.87
N LEU A 341 -10.18 -15.79 8.97
CA LEU A 341 -9.23 -15.16 9.90
C LEU A 341 -8.30 -16.20 10.55
N ILE A 342 -8.83 -17.35 10.97
CA ILE A 342 -8.03 -18.46 11.52
C ILE A 342 -7.05 -18.98 10.46
N GLY A 343 -7.51 -19.18 9.23
CA GLY A 343 -6.66 -19.57 8.10
C GLY A 343 -5.55 -18.56 7.83
N TYR A 344 -5.84 -17.26 7.90
CA TYR A 344 -4.84 -16.20 7.81
C TYR A 344 -3.82 -16.27 8.94
N LEU A 345 -4.26 -16.40 10.21
CA LEU A 345 -3.35 -16.52 11.35
C LEU A 345 -2.47 -17.77 11.26
N ALA A 346 -3.05 -18.90 10.85
CA ALA A 346 -2.32 -20.13 10.58
C ALA A 346 -1.28 -19.91 9.46
N MET A 347 -1.65 -19.20 8.39
CA MET A 347 -0.71 -18.82 7.33
C MET A 347 0.43 -17.95 7.88
N VAL A 348 0.17 -16.95 8.74
CA VAL A 348 1.23 -16.15 9.37
C VAL A 348 2.21 -17.05 10.13
N VAL A 349 1.71 -17.97 10.96
CA VAL A 349 2.53 -18.92 11.73
C VAL A 349 3.37 -19.80 10.80
N VAL A 350 2.75 -20.40 9.79
CA VAL A 350 3.44 -21.25 8.81
C VAL A 350 4.53 -20.47 8.09
N LEU A 351 4.22 -19.27 7.58
CA LEU A 351 5.16 -18.42 6.86
C LEU A 351 6.28 -17.90 7.76
N THR A 352 6.06 -17.75 9.07
CA THR A 352 7.12 -17.41 10.03
C THR A 352 8.10 -18.56 10.20
N ILE A 353 7.61 -19.80 10.31
CA ILE A 353 8.43 -20.98 10.54
C ILE A 353 9.13 -21.43 9.24
N PHE A 354 8.41 -21.41 8.12
CA PHE A 354 8.82 -21.91 6.81
C PHE A 354 8.72 -20.81 5.73
N PRO A 355 9.76 -20.62 4.89
CA PRO A 355 11.05 -21.27 4.91
C PRO A 355 11.90 -20.78 6.09
N GLY A 356 12.78 -21.64 6.61
CA GLY A 356 13.51 -21.37 7.84
C GLY A 356 14.44 -20.15 7.76
N ARG A 357 15.27 -20.06 6.72
CA ARG A 357 16.10 -18.88 6.46
C ARG A 357 15.61 -18.20 5.20
N LYS A 358 14.92 -17.08 5.35
CA LYS A 358 14.36 -16.31 4.23
C LYS A 358 15.43 -15.47 3.57
N SER A 359 15.53 -15.54 2.27
CA SER A 359 16.18 -14.53 1.43
C SER A 359 15.31 -13.26 1.36
N LEU A 360 15.91 -12.14 0.95
CA LEU A 360 15.14 -10.90 0.74
C LEU A 360 14.06 -11.07 -0.33
N ALA A 361 14.30 -11.91 -1.34
CA ALA A 361 13.35 -12.23 -2.39
C ALA A 361 12.08 -12.90 -1.83
N GLU A 362 12.27 -13.94 -1.01
CA GLU A 362 11.18 -14.64 -0.33
C GLU A 362 10.49 -13.72 0.65
N LEU A 363 11.22 -12.87 1.39
CA LEU A 363 10.64 -11.92 2.32
C LEU A 363 9.69 -10.93 1.62
N ILE A 364 10.08 -10.38 0.46
CA ILE A 364 9.23 -9.49 -0.34
C ILE A 364 7.97 -10.23 -0.80
N ALA A 365 8.12 -11.43 -1.37
CA ALA A 365 6.99 -12.24 -1.85
C ALA A 365 6.02 -12.63 -0.72
N LEU A 366 6.55 -13.06 0.43
CA LEU A 366 5.75 -13.44 1.59
C LEU A 366 5.08 -12.23 2.26
N SER A 367 5.75 -11.07 2.28
CA SER A 367 5.15 -9.83 2.77
C SER A 367 3.99 -9.40 1.86
N ALA A 368 4.16 -9.49 0.53
CA ALA A 368 3.08 -9.23 -0.42
C ALA A 368 1.92 -10.23 -0.23
N ALA A 369 2.23 -11.54 -0.16
CA ALA A 369 1.24 -12.59 0.06
C ALA A 369 0.44 -12.35 1.35
N LEU A 370 1.11 -11.99 2.45
CA LEU A 370 0.44 -11.72 3.73
C LEU A 370 -0.52 -10.52 3.62
N LEU A 371 -0.09 -9.42 3.02
CA LEU A 371 -0.95 -8.24 2.89
C LEU A 371 -2.11 -8.47 1.91
N VAL A 372 -1.90 -9.24 0.84
CA VAL A 372 -2.99 -9.67 -0.05
C VAL A 372 -3.95 -10.59 0.69
N ALA A 373 -3.45 -11.56 1.46
CA ALA A 373 -4.28 -12.46 2.25
C ALA A 373 -5.08 -11.73 3.33
N SER A 374 -4.56 -10.61 3.84
CA SER A 374 -5.31 -9.81 4.81
C SER A 374 -6.63 -9.28 4.25
N GLN A 375 -6.73 -9.08 2.92
CA GLN A 375 -7.94 -8.58 2.27
C GLN A 375 -9.16 -9.48 2.45
N PHE A 376 -8.94 -10.79 2.59
CA PHE A 376 -10.05 -11.74 2.73
C PHE A 376 -10.75 -11.62 4.06
N TRP A 377 -10.04 -11.29 5.14
CA TRP A 377 -10.64 -11.19 6.46
C TRP A 377 -10.96 -9.75 6.88
N TYR A 378 -10.64 -8.69 6.14
CA TYR A 378 -11.06 -7.34 6.55
C TYR A 378 -12.59 -7.22 6.60
N LEU A 379 -13.13 -6.71 7.71
CA LEU A 379 -14.58 -6.59 7.94
C LEU A 379 -15.20 -5.55 7.00
N ASP A 380 -14.73 -4.31 7.09
CA ASP A 380 -15.16 -3.22 6.24
C ASP A 380 -14.27 -3.12 5.01
N LYS A 381 -14.91 -3.02 3.82
CA LYS A 381 -14.24 -2.81 2.52
C LYS A 381 -13.15 -3.85 2.20
N GLY A 382 -13.28 -5.10 2.67
CA GLY A 382 -12.35 -6.19 2.32
C GLY A 382 -12.16 -6.30 0.80
N GLY A 383 -10.91 -6.42 0.36
CA GLY A 383 -10.55 -6.47 -1.07
C GLY A 383 -10.16 -5.12 -1.69
N THR A 384 -10.48 -3.98 -1.06
CA THR A 384 -10.22 -2.65 -1.65
C THR A 384 -8.88 -2.03 -1.24
N LEU A 385 -8.14 -2.61 -0.28
CA LEU A 385 -6.85 -2.08 0.18
C LEU A 385 -5.70 -2.44 -0.77
N VAL A 386 -5.89 -2.17 -2.06
CA VAL A 386 -4.96 -2.51 -3.12
C VAL A 386 -3.64 -1.77 -2.96
N LEU A 387 -3.67 -0.47 -2.64
CA LEU A 387 -2.45 0.34 -2.51
C LEU A 387 -1.56 -0.08 -1.33
N LEU A 388 -2.11 -0.80 -0.34
CA LEU A 388 -1.34 -1.33 0.77
C LEU A 388 -0.31 -2.39 0.33
N TYR A 389 -0.73 -3.32 -0.53
CA TYR A 389 0.12 -4.44 -0.96
C TYR A 389 0.70 -4.27 -2.37
N LEU A 390 0.08 -3.45 -3.22
CA LEU A 390 0.46 -3.27 -4.62
C LEU A 390 1.94 -2.90 -4.78
N PRO A 391 2.52 -1.99 -3.99
CA PRO A 391 3.94 -1.66 -4.16
C PRO A 391 4.88 -2.84 -3.92
N LEU A 392 4.55 -3.73 -2.98
CA LEU A 392 5.31 -4.98 -2.78
C LEU A 392 5.08 -5.99 -3.90
N VAL A 393 3.88 -6.06 -4.48
CA VAL A 393 3.60 -6.91 -5.63
C VAL A 393 4.40 -6.44 -6.85
N ILE A 394 4.43 -5.13 -7.12
CA ILE A 394 5.28 -4.54 -8.17
C ILE A 394 6.74 -4.87 -7.91
N LEU A 395 7.20 -4.68 -6.67
CA LEU A 395 8.57 -5.02 -6.28
C LEU A 395 8.89 -6.50 -6.51
N MET A 396 7.96 -7.40 -6.20
CA MET A 396 8.10 -8.84 -6.45
C MET A 396 8.18 -9.18 -7.94
N MET A 397 7.37 -8.52 -8.79
CA MET A 397 7.30 -8.76 -10.24
C MET A 397 8.52 -8.23 -10.99
N PHE A 398 9.02 -7.05 -10.60
CA PHE A 398 10.12 -6.36 -11.29
C PHE A 398 11.50 -6.66 -10.73
N ARG A 399 11.61 -7.40 -9.62
CA ARG A 399 12.93 -7.75 -9.08
C ARG A 399 13.72 -8.61 -10.07
N PRO A 400 15.03 -8.34 -10.25
CA PRO A 400 15.90 -9.23 -11.00
C PRO A 400 16.07 -10.57 -10.28
N THR A 401 16.61 -11.55 -11.00
CA THR A 401 17.04 -12.81 -10.38
C THR A 401 18.17 -12.47 -9.40
N MET A 402 17.83 -12.35 -8.13
CA MET A 402 18.82 -12.17 -7.07
C MET A 402 19.49 -13.52 -6.86
N VAL A 403 20.77 -13.64 -7.23
CA VAL A 403 21.63 -14.68 -6.65
C VAL A 403 21.52 -14.47 -5.15
N ALA A 404 21.16 -15.50 -4.39
CA ALA A 404 20.86 -15.38 -2.97
C ALA A 404 22.00 -14.66 -2.23
N ARG A 405 21.93 -13.32 -2.12
CA ARG A 405 22.75 -12.52 -1.22
C ARG A 405 22.21 -12.82 0.16
N ARG A 406 22.64 -13.97 0.68
CA ARG A 406 22.49 -14.32 2.08
C ARG A 406 23.30 -13.27 2.82
N THR A 407 22.62 -12.35 3.51
CA THR A 407 23.26 -11.45 4.47
C THR A 407 23.77 -12.29 5.64
N VAL A 408 24.88 -12.98 5.41
CA VAL A 408 25.72 -13.51 6.47
C VAL A 408 26.26 -12.28 7.17
N ALA A 409 25.81 -12.04 8.40
CA ALA A 409 26.54 -11.16 9.30
C ALA A 409 27.99 -11.64 9.29
N ALA A 410 28.90 -10.82 8.78
CA ALA A 410 30.31 -11.14 8.77
C ALA A 410 30.72 -11.54 10.20
N PRO A 411 31.35 -12.72 10.41
CA PRO A 411 31.99 -12.98 11.69
C PRO A 411 33.06 -11.90 11.87
N LEU A 412 33.00 -11.16 12.97
CA LEU A 412 34.13 -10.35 13.42
C LEU A 412 35.33 -11.30 13.49
N GLN A 413 36.29 -11.17 12.57
CA GLN A 413 37.55 -11.88 12.68
C GLN A 413 38.24 -11.35 13.94
N PRO A 414 38.61 -12.22 14.90
CA PRO A 414 39.45 -11.79 16.00
C PRO A 414 40.79 -11.35 15.41
N ALA A 415 41.24 -10.16 15.83
CA ALA A 415 42.54 -9.63 15.45
C ALA A 415 43.62 -10.68 15.76
N THR A 416 44.26 -11.20 14.70
CA THR A 416 45.46 -12.01 14.84
C THR A 416 46.56 -11.11 15.38
N THR A 417 46.82 -11.20 16.69
CA THR A 417 48.06 -10.74 17.28
C THR A 417 49.20 -11.56 16.68
N ARG A 418 50.02 -10.93 15.83
CA ARG A 418 51.32 -11.49 15.42
C ARG A 418 52.27 -11.38 16.61
N ASN A 419 52.87 -12.51 16.98
CA ASN A 419 54.06 -12.58 17.83
C ASN A 419 55.26 -11.98 17.13
#